data_AF-A0A2G9MME6-F1
#
_entry.id   AF-A0A2G9MME6-F1
#
_cell.length_a   1.000
_cell.length_b   1.000
_cell.length_c   1.000
_cell.angle_alpha   90.00
_cell.angle_beta   90.00
_cell.angle_gamma   90.00
#
_symmetry.space_group_name_H-M   'P 1'
#
loop_
_entity.id
_entity.type
_entity.pdbx_description
1 polymer ?
#
loop_
_entity_poly.entity_id
_entity_poly.type
_entity_poly.pdbx_seq_one_letter_code
_entity_poly.pdbx_strand_id
1 'polypeptide(L)'
;MKKKGQGLSVNVIIVAVLALLVLVVIAFIFTGKLGKFSTATADCEAIAGNVCDYSCDQGYVKDSTRGCYEDNELTNQVCCIPVAG
;
A
#
# COMPACT_ATOMS: atom_id res chain seq x y z
N MET A 1 16.53 10.27 -53.47
CA MET A 1 15.67 9.74 -52.39
C MET A 1 15.53 10.81 -51.31
N LYS A 2 14.40 11.55 -51.25
CA LYS A 2 14.21 12.62 -50.25
C LYS A 2 13.63 12.03 -48.96
N LYS A 3 14.45 11.95 -47.91
CA LYS A 3 13.99 11.73 -46.53
C LYS A 3 13.10 12.91 -46.14
N LYS A 4 11.78 12.75 -46.25
CA LYS A 4 10.81 13.63 -45.60
C LYS A 4 10.85 13.29 -44.12
N GLY A 5 11.51 14.14 -43.33
CA GLY A 5 11.24 14.16 -41.90
C GLY A 5 9.76 14.42 -41.72
N GLN A 6 9.02 13.40 -41.26
CA GLN A 6 7.73 13.61 -40.62
C GLN A 6 8.02 14.47 -39.40
N GLY A 7 7.87 15.79 -39.55
CA GLY A 7 7.75 16.65 -38.39
C GLY A 7 6.56 16.12 -37.60
N LEU A 8 6.83 15.53 -36.42
CA LEU A 8 5.77 15.20 -35.49
C LEU A 8 4.96 16.48 -35.30
N SER A 9 3.68 16.43 -35.70
CA SER A 9 2.79 17.57 -35.60
C SER A 9 2.83 18.09 -34.17
N VAL A 10 2.93 19.41 -34.00
CA VAL A 10 2.98 20.06 -32.68
C VAL A 10 1.84 19.55 -31.78
N ASN A 11 0.68 19.26 -32.37
CA ASN A 11 -0.47 18.68 -31.66
C ASN A 11 -0.16 17.31 -31.03
N VAL A 12 0.61 16.45 -31.71
CA VAL A 12 1.00 15.13 -31.19
C VAL A 12 1.93 15.30 -29.98
N ILE A 13 2.85 16.25 -30.05
CA ILE A 13 3.77 16.55 -28.94
C ILE A 13 2.97 17.04 -27.73
N ILE A 14 2.01 17.95 -27.93
CA ILE A 14 1.15 18.47 -26.86
C ILE A 14 0.37 17.33 -26.19
N VAL A 15 -0.29 16.48 -26.98
CA VAL A 15 -1.09 15.37 -26.44
C VAL A 15 -0.20 14.38 -25.69
N ALA A 16 1.00 14.07 -26.20
CA ALA A 16 1.94 13.17 -25.52
C ALA A 16 2.39 13.71 -24.16
N VAL A 17 2.68 15.01 -24.05
CA VAL A 17 3.08 15.64 -22.78
C VAL A 17 1.92 15.65 -21.79
N LEU A 18 0.70 15.99 -22.22
CA LEU A 18 -0.49 15.97 -21.35
C LEU A 18 -0.77 14.56 -20.83
N ALA A 19 -0.71 13.54 -21.69
CA ALA A 19 -0.91 12.15 -21.28
C ALA A 19 0.14 11.70 -20.25
N LEU A 20 1.41 12.07 -20.47
CA LEU A 20 2.49 11.74 -19.54
C LEU A 20 2.29 12.44 -18.19
N LEU A 21 1.90 13.72 -18.18
CA LEU A 21 1.60 14.48 -16.96
C LEU A 21 0.49 13.80 -16.14
N VAL A 22 -0.61 13.43 -16.78
CA VAL A 22 -1.72 12.72 -16.11
C VAL A 22 -1.25 11.39 -15.54
N LEU A 23 -0.47 10.62 -16.30
CA LEU A 23 0.07 9.34 -15.84
C LEU A 23 0.95 9.51 -14.60
N VAL A 24 1.81 10.53 -14.58
CA VAL A 24 2.67 10.84 -13.42
C VAL A 24 1.84 11.18 -12.19
N VAL A 25 0.81 12.04 -12.30
CA VAL A 25 -0.07 12.39 -11.18
C VAL A 25 -0.77 11.14 -10.63
N ILE A 26 -1.31 10.31 -11.51
CA ILE A 26 -1.96 9.05 -11.15
C ILE A 26 -0.97 8.12 -10.43
N ALA A 27 0.25 7.98 -10.93
CA ALA A 27 1.29 7.16 -10.32
C ALA A 27 1.64 7.64 -8.90
N PHE A 28 1.75 8.94 -8.66
CA PHE A 28 2.01 9.48 -7.32
C PHE A 28 0.86 9.21 -6.35
N ILE A 29 -0.39 9.37 -6.78
CA ILE A 29 -1.57 9.06 -5.95
C ILE A 29 -1.60 7.58 -5.59
N PHE A 30 -1.37 6.69 -6.57
CA PHE A 30 -1.38 5.25 -6.32
C PHE A 30 -0.19 4.81 -5.46
N THR A 31 1.00 5.36 -5.66
CA THR A 31 2.18 5.03 -4.85
C THR A 31 1.96 5.39 -3.38
N GLY A 32 1.39 6.56 -3.09
CA GLY A 32 1.07 6.97 -1.73
C GLY A 32 0.00 6.10 -1.05
N LYS A 33 -0.94 5.55 -1.81
CA LYS A 33 -1.98 4.64 -1.29
C LYS A 33 -1.52 3.19 -1.15
N LEU A 34 -0.61 2.72 -1.99
CA LEU A 34 -0.09 1.34 -1.94
C LEU A 34 0.65 1.04 -0.63
N GLY A 35 1.40 2.02 -0.09
CA GLY A 35 2.06 1.87 1.22
C GLY A 35 1.07 1.70 2.37
N LYS A 36 -0.06 2.42 2.36
CA LYS A 36 -1.12 2.25 3.36
C LYS A 36 -1.90 0.94 3.19
N PHE A 37 -2.03 0.47 1.95
CA PHE A 37 -2.72 -0.79 1.66
C PHE A 37 -1.95 -2.01 2.19
N SER A 38 -0.61 -2.06 2.06
CA SER A 38 0.16 -3.19 2.60
C SER A 38 0.05 -3.30 4.12
N THR A 39 0.08 -2.15 4.81
CA THR A 39 -0.05 -2.11 6.27
C THR A 39 -1.43 -2.59 6.71
N ALA A 40 -2.51 -2.14 6.06
CA ALA A 40 -3.87 -2.58 6.38
C ALA A 40 -4.08 -4.10 6.24
N THR A 41 -3.36 -4.77 5.33
CA THR A 41 -3.43 -6.24 5.20
C THR A 41 -2.56 -7.00 6.20
N ALA A 42 -1.50 -6.35 6.73
CA ALA A 42 -0.58 -6.92 7.71
C ALA A 42 -0.96 -6.60 9.16
N ASP A 43 -1.93 -5.70 9.34
CA ASP A 43 -2.41 -5.24 10.63
C ASP A 43 -3.17 -6.33 11.37
N CYS A 44 -2.78 -6.56 12.60
CA CYS A 44 -3.41 -7.51 13.51
C CYS A 44 -4.87 -7.13 13.78
N GLU A 45 -5.14 -5.84 14.01
CA GLU A 45 -6.45 -5.33 14.42
C GLU A 45 -7.45 -5.21 13.26
N ALA A 46 -6.98 -5.38 12.02
CA ALA A 46 -7.85 -5.45 10.84
C ALA A 46 -8.76 -6.70 10.84
N ILE A 47 -8.47 -7.68 11.70
CA ILE A 47 -9.25 -8.92 11.85
C ILE A 47 -10.02 -8.89 13.16
N ALA A 48 -11.33 -9.11 13.07
CA ALA A 48 -12.19 -9.14 14.24
C ALA A 48 -11.76 -10.23 15.24
N GLY A 49 -11.59 -9.83 16.50
CA GLY A 49 -11.22 -10.72 17.61
C GLY A 49 -9.73 -10.81 17.88
N ASN A 50 -8.88 -10.31 16.98
CA ASN A 50 -7.46 -10.15 17.26
C ASN A 50 -7.22 -8.95 18.16
N VAL A 51 -6.20 -9.03 19.01
CA VAL A 51 -5.81 -7.97 19.94
C VAL A 51 -4.31 -7.73 19.85
N CYS A 52 -3.91 -6.47 19.93
CA CYS A 52 -2.53 -6.06 20.07
C CYS A 52 -2.20 -5.84 21.55
N ASP A 53 -1.23 -6.60 22.06
CA ASP A 53 -0.76 -6.49 23.44
C ASP A 53 0.72 -6.87 23.52
N TYR A 54 1.39 -6.56 24.62
CA TYR A 54 2.80 -6.95 24.85
C TYR A 54 2.95 -8.45 25.14
N SER A 55 1.88 -9.10 25.62
CA SER A 55 1.81 -10.53 25.87
C SER A 55 0.40 -11.06 25.72
N CYS A 56 0.23 -12.22 25.08
CA CYS A 56 -1.08 -12.83 24.92
C CYS A 56 -1.57 -13.49 26.21
N ASP A 57 -2.79 -13.15 26.62
CA ASP A 57 -3.48 -13.73 27.76
C ASP A 57 -3.94 -15.18 27.51
N GLN A 58 -4.43 -15.83 28.58
CA GLN A 58 -5.03 -17.16 28.50
C GLN A 58 -6.22 -17.16 27.53
N GLY A 59 -6.18 -18.00 26.50
CA GLY A 59 -7.19 -18.02 25.44
C GLY A 59 -6.75 -17.32 24.14
N TYR A 60 -5.50 -16.84 24.07
CA TYR A 60 -4.92 -16.29 22.85
C TYR A 60 -3.57 -16.97 22.53
N VAL A 61 -3.22 -16.99 21.25
CA VAL A 61 -1.88 -17.40 20.77
C VAL A 61 -1.24 -16.28 19.98
N LYS A 62 0.09 -16.24 20.00
CA LYS A 62 0.86 -15.25 19.26
C LYS A 62 0.90 -15.59 17.78
N ASP A 63 0.46 -14.67 16.94
CA ASP A 63 0.64 -14.71 15.49
C ASP A 63 1.85 -13.84 15.11
N SER A 64 2.89 -14.45 14.54
CA SER A 64 4.09 -13.75 14.07
C SER A 64 4.00 -13.32 12.61
N THR A 65 2.92 -13.66 11.91
CA THR A 65 2.70 -13.26 10.51
C THR A 65 2.09 -11.87 10.38
N ARG A 66 1.56 -11.33 11.49
CA ARG A 66 0.90 -10.01 11.56
C ARG A 66 1.59 -9.12 12.58
N GLY A 67 1.56 -7.82 12.32
CA GLY A 67 2.10 -6.78 13.18
C GLY A 67 1.02 -5.89 13.76
N CYS A 68 1.32 -5.25 14.88
CA CYS A 68 0.47 -4.23 15.47
C CYS A 68 0.96 -2.86 15.02
N TYR A 69 0.11 -2.10 14.32
CA TYR A 69 0.52 -0.82 13.72
C TYR A 69 -0.28 0.35 14.31
N GLU A 70 0.42 1.36 14.81
CA GLU A 70 -0.16 2.65 15.18
C GLU A 70 0.35 3.71 14.19
N ASP A 71 -0.53 4.52 13.63
CA ASP A 71 -0.17 5.56 12.64
C ASP A 71 0.66 5.07 11.42
N ASN A 72 0.55 3.77 11.07
CA ASN A 72 1.34 3.06 10.04
C ASN A 72 2.78 2.70 10.44
N GLU A 73 3.14 2.78 11.72
CA GLU A 73 4.43 2.32 12.25
C GLU A 73 4.26 1.05 13.07
N LEU A 74 5.18 0.10 12.89
CA LEU A 74 5.16 -1.16 13.63
C LEU A 74 5.48 -0.88 15.11
N THR A 75 4.56 -1.30 15.98
CA THR A 75 4.76 -1.22 17.44
C THR A 75 5.54 -2.42 17.96
N ASN A 76 5.98 -2.35 19.22
CA ASN A 76 6.62 -3.48 19.90
C ASN A 76 5.62 -4.51 20.46
N GLN A 77 4.32 -4.36 20.15
CA GLN A 77 3.28 -5.27 20.59
C GLN A 77 3.24 -6.52 19.70
N VAL A 78 2.71 -7.61 20.23
CA VAL A 78 2.51 -8.87 19.51
C VAL A 78 1.04 -9.02 19.12
N CYS A 79 0.80 -9.65 17.97
CA CYS A 79 -0.55 -9.97 17.55
C CYS A 79 -1.06 -11.20 18.30
N CYS A 80 -2.14 -11.04 19.05
CA CYS A 80 -2.79 -12.11 19.80
C CYS A 80 -4.09 -12.51 19.11
N ILE A 81 -4.13 -13.76 18.63
CA ILE A 81 -5.30 -14.34 17.97
C ILE A 81 -6.04 -15.26 18.96
N PRO A 82 -7.38 -15.23 19.02
CA PRO A 82 -8.14 -16.05 19.94
C PRO A 82 -7.98 -17.52 19.55
N VAL A 83 -7.71 -18.38 20.52
CA VAL A 83 -7.79 -19.82 20.30
C VAL A 83 -9.27 -20.16 20.17
N ALA A 84 -9.73 -20.44 18.95
CA ALA A 84 -11.05 -21.01 18.75
C ALA A 84 -11.10 -22.33 19.53
N GLY A 85 -11.80 -22.32 20.66
CA GLY A 85 -12.14 -23.51 21.44
C GLY A 85 -13.14 -24.38 20.72
#